data_AF-W9ZWC7-F1
#
_entry.id   AF-W9ZWC7-F1
#
_cell.length_a   1.000
_cell.length_b   1.000
_cell.length_c   1.000
_cell.angle_alpha   90.00
_cell.angle_beta   90.00
_cell.angle_gamma   90.00
#
_symmetry.space_group_name_H-M   'P 1'
#
loop_
_entity.id
_entity.type
_entity.pdbx_description
1 polymer ?
#
loop_
_entity_poly.entity_id
_entity_poly.type
_entity_poly.pdbx_seq_one_letter_code
_entity_poly.pdbx_strand_id
1 'polypeptide(L)'
;MPNPTSLLVTLTAAFAALPEAQAAIYTKNSPVLQVNARNYDKLIAKSNYTSIVEFYAPWCGHCQNLKPAYEKAAKNLDGLAQVAAIDCDEESNKQFCGGMGVQGFPTLKIVRPGKKTGNPVVEDYQGQRTAGAIQEAVMSKINNHVTRVSDKDLDSFLKGDKPKAILFTSKGTTSALIRSIAIDFLDVISVAQIRDKETAAVKKFGIEKFPALVLIPGEGKDPIVYNGEMAKKDMVKFLSQAGEPNPIHATGNTKSSKPKKAESKSAKSAKKSKATKAAKEEPVDSKESSTEAAEAVPTIIPISTISSLEKLAEECLAPKSHTCVLVFTPGEAGEKAVDSLSHLNTKYVHGGRKTFPIIAVPSDSDAASTLPKALGLKNEVNLIAINTRRNWWRQYEGDFSLASVENWIDAIRMGEGAKKKIPEGVVVEKTEAAEKSTQATDPEPEIETDGPKEAKTEVETEAEIESETPAEAEAEAKTPEPEAEPVAESEAEPKTKEEIKHEEL
;
A
#
# COMPACT_ATOMS: atom_id res chain seq x y z
N MET A 1 -73.19 19.59 32.69
CA MET A 1 -72.33 20.19 31.65
C MET A 1 -71.02 20.66 32.30
N PRO A 2 -69.91 20.80 31.57
CA PRO A 2 -68.58 20.50 32.12
C PRO A 2 -67.71 21.72 32.45
N ASN A 3 -66.78 21.57 33.40
CA ASN A 3 -65.33 21.47 33.11
C ASN A 3 -64.50 21.30 34.40
N PRO A 4 -63.68 20.24 34.53
CA PRO A 4 -62.72 20.12 35.62
C PRO A 4 -61.40 20.86 35.32
N THR A 5 -60.82 21.44 36.38
CA THR A 5 -59.41 21.77 36.59
C THR A 5 -58.43 21.63 35.42
N SER A 6 -57.87 22.77 34.97
CA SER A 6 -56.60 22.78 34.21
C SER A 6 -55.46 22.25 35.10
N LEU A 7 -54.80 21.18 34.68
CA LEU A 7 -53.58 20.67 35.30
C LEU A 7 -52.48 20.55 34.23
N LEU A 8 -51.65 21.57 34.14
CA LEU A 8 -50.66 21.72 33.07
C LEU A 8 -49.39 20.90 33.41
N VAL A 9 -49.43 19.60 33.12
CA VAL A 9 -48.30 18.69 33.34
C VAL A 9 -47.23 18.90 32.26
N THR A 10 -46.25 19.75 32.54
CA THR A 10 -45.03 19.87 31.74
C THR A 10 -44.17 18.62 31.94
N LEU A 11 -44.42 17.58 31.13
CA LEU A 11 -43.59 16.38 31.11
C LEU A 11 -42.22 16.71 30.47
N THR A 12 -41.26 17.16 31.30
CA THR A 12 -39.87 17.37 30.88
C THR A 12 -39.26 16.03 30.49
N ALA A 13 -39.26 15.74 29.19
CA ALA A 13 -38.63 14.56 28.62
C ALA A 13 -37.11 14.66 28.79
N ALA A 14 -36.60 14.15 29.91
CA ALA A 14 -35.18 13.90 30.13
C ALA A 14 -34.73 12.76 29.20
N PHE A 15 -34.53 13.11 27.93
CA PHE A 15 -34.02 12.19 26.91
C PHE A 15 -32.59 11.82 27.33
N ALA A 16 -32.43 10.63 27.91
CA ALA A 16 -31.17 10.20 28.48
C ALA A 16 -30.13 10.13 27.35
N ALA A 17 -29.14 11.01 27.41
CA ALA A 17 -27.95 10.94 26.58
C ALA A 17 -27.11 9.73 27.02
N LEU A 18 -27.56 8.54 26.60
CA LEU A 18 -26.69 7.38 26.53
C LEU A 18 -25.48 7.79 25.68
N PRO A 19 -24.24 7.58 26.15
CA PRO A 19 -23.11 7.69 25.25
C PRO A 19 -23.31 6.64 24.16
N GLU A 20 -23.53 7.10 22.93
CA GLU A 20 -23.43 6.25 21.75
C GLU A 20 -22.06 5.57 21.81
N ALA A 21 -22.03 4.25 21.97
CA ALA A 21 -20.80 3.50 21.88
C ALA A 21 -20.40 3.43 20.40
N GLN A 22 -19.71 4.47 19.90
CA GLN A 22 -19.24 4.48 18.52
C GLN A 22 -18.40 3.22 18.26
N ALA A 23 -18.90 2.38 17.36
CA ALA A 23 -18.27 1.10 17.09
C ALA A 23 -16.90 1.32 16.42
N ALA A 24 -15.89 0.61 16.92
CA ALA A 24 -14.57 0.52 16.30
C ALA A 24 -14.70 0.29 14.78
N ILE A 25 -13.99 1.08 13.97
CA ILE A 25 -14.18 1.07 12.51
C ILE A 25 -13.79 -0.29 11.89
N TYR A 26 -12.91 -1.03 12.56
CA TYR A 26 -12.58 -2.42 12.25
C TYR A 26 -13.49 -3.36 13.04
N THR A 27 -14.08 -4.35 12.36
CA THR A 27 -14.90 -5.39 13.01
C THR A 27 -14.04 -6.59 13.39
N LYS A 28 -14.59 -7.52 14.19
CA LYS A 28 -13.89 -8.77 14.58
C LYS A 28 -13.54 -9.69 13.40
N ASN A 29 -14.15 -9.45 12.24
CA ASN A 29 -13.93 -10.18 10.98
C ASN A 29 -13.04 -9.39 10.00
N SER A 30 -12.51 -8.24 10.42
CA SER A 30 -11.54 -7.46 9.63
C SER A 30 -10.19 -8.20 9.58
N PRO A 31 -9.44 -8.11 8.46
CA PRO A 31 -8.05 -8.56 8.41
C PRO A 31 -7.09 -7.68 9.24
N VAL A 32 -7.56 -6.56 9.80
CA VAL A 32 -6.76 -5.65 10.65
C VAL A 32 -6.85 -6.07 12.11
N LEU A 33 -5.70 -6.31 12.73
CA LEU A 33 -5.59 -6.77 14.12
C LEU A 33 -5.98 -5.67 15.10
N GLN A 34 -7.07 -5.89 15.83
CA GLN A 34 -7.49 -4.97 16.89
C GLN A 34 -6.57 -5.11 18.10
N VAL A 35 -5.87 -4.03 18.41
CA VAL A 35 -4.88 -3.94 19.48
C VAL A 35 -5.30 -2.83 20.45
N ASN A 36 -4.96 -2.98 21.73
CA ASN A 36 -5.19 -2.01 22.78
C ASN A 36 -3.99 -1.97 23.73
N ALA A 37 -3.94 -0.98 24.62
CA ALA A 37 -2.82 -0.76 25.54
C ALA A 37 -2.45 -2.01 26.38
N ARG A 38 -3.43 -2.88 26.66
CA ARG A 38 -3.25 -4.09 27.48
C ARG A 38 -2.68 -5.28 26.70
N ASN A 39 -2.82 -5.31 25.38
CA ASN A 39 -2.39 -6.44 24.54
C ASN A 39 -1.30 -6.08 23.52
N TYR A 40 -1.06 -4.80 23.22
CA TYR A 40 0.02 -4.31 22.34
C TYR A 40 1.37 -4.96 22.64
N ASP A 41 1.69 -5.04 23.93
CA ASP A 41 2.95 -5.56 24.44
C ASP A 41 3.20 -7.01 23.99
N LYS A 42 2.15 -7.83 23.99
CA LYS A 42 2.17 -9.23 23.54
C LYS A 42 2.02 -9.35 22.02
N LEU A 43 1.08 -8.61 21.43
CA LEU A 43 0.68 -8.78 20.04
C LEU A 43 1.64 -8.13 19.04
N ILE A 44 2.36 -7.08 19.48
CA ILE A 44 3.21 -6.23 18.63
C ILE A 44 4.62 -6.10 19.21
N ALA A 45 4.79 -5.56 20.43
CA ALA A 45 6.12 -5.15 20.92
C ALA A 45 7.08 -6.33 21.23
N LYS A 46 6.53 -7.48 21.60
CA LYS A 46 7.25 -8.75 21.84
C LYS A 46 7.03 -9.77 20.71
N SER A 47 6.46 -9.33 19.59
CA SER A 47 6.32 -10.14 18.37
C SER A 47 7.68 -10.28 17.67
N ASN A 48 7.90 -11.41 16.99
CA ASN A 48 9.02 -11.58 16.06
C ASN A 48 8.69 -11.01 14.66
N TYR A 49 7.44 -10.65 14.40
CA TYR A 49 7.00 -10.12 13.11
C TYR A 49 7.10 -8.59 13.07
N THR A 50 7.36 -8.06 11.87
CA THR A 50 7.18 -6.63 11.62
C THR A 50 5.69 -6.33 11.52
N SER A 51 5.28 -5.21 12.11
CA SER A 51 3.91 -4.71 12.16
C SER A 51 3.83 -3.31 11.53
N ILE A 52 2.68 -2.96 10.94
CA ILE A 52 2.23 -1.56 10.89
C ILE A 52 1.02 -1.40 11.81
N VAL A 53 0.99 -0.28 12.54
CA VAL A 53 -0.03 0.04 13.54
C VAL A 53 -0.66 1.38 13.18
N GLU A 54 -1.99 1.39 13.03
CA GLU A 54 -2.80 2.60 12.92
C GLU A 54 -3.26 3.02 14.30
N PHE A 55 -3.04 4.28 14.63
CA PHE A 55 -3.60 4.96 15.79
C PHE A 55 -4.72 5.87 15.25
N TYR A 56 -5.96 5.57 15.63
CA TYR A 56 -7.17 6.16 15.03
C TYR A 56 -8.20 6.58 16.09
N ALA A 57 -9.25 7.28 15.64
CA ALA A 57 -10.48 7.49 16.39
C ALA A 57 -11.69 7.22 15.48
N PRO A 58 -12.81 6.66 15.98
CA PRO A 58 -13.86 6.13 15.10
C PRO A 58 -14.65 7.22 14.38
N TRP A 59 -14.74 8.41 14.98
CA TRP A 59 -15.32 9.62 14.38
C TRP A 59 -14.43 10.29 13.32
N CYS A 60 -13.15 9.88 13.17
CA CYS A 60 -12.23 10.56 12.28
C CYS A 60 -12.44 10.17 10.80
N GLY A 61 -12.95 11.11 10.00
CA GLY A 61 -13.17 10.90 8.56
C GLY A 61 -11.90 10.53 7.76
N HIS A 62 -10.70 10.93 8.22
CA HIS A 62 -9.45 10.50 7.60
C HIS A 62 -9.11 9.02 7.86
N CYS A 63 -9.48 8.49 9.03
CA CYS A 63 -9.37 7.07 9.36
C CYS A 63 -10.40 6.23 8.59
N GLN A 64 -11.64 6.72 8.51
CA GLN A 64 -12.71 6.09 7.73
C GLN A 64 -12.34 5.99 6.23
N ASN A 65 -11.70 7.03 5.67
CA ASN A 65 -11.18 7.03 4.30
C ASN A 65 -9.94 6.13 4.12
N LEU A 66 -9.13 5.92 5.17
CA LEU A 66 -7.96 5.03 5.13
C LEU A 66 -8.34 3.55 5.18
N LYS A 67 -9.33 3.19 6.00
CA LYS A 67 -9.76 1.81 6.26
C LYS A 67 -9.79 0.89 5.02
N PRO A 68 -10.41 1.25 3.87
CA PRO A 68 -10.48 0.35 2.71
C PRO A 68 -9.10 0.02 2.11
N ALA A 69 -8.16 0.97 2.14
CA ALA A 69 -6.78 0.74 1.72
C ALA A 69 -6.00 -0.07 2.77
N TYR A 70 -6.27 0.16 4.06
CA TYR A 70 -5.62 -0.53 5.17
C TYR A 70 -6.07 -2.01 5.28
N GLU A 71 -7.35 -2.31 5.11
CA GLU A 71 -7.86 -3.69 5.03
C GLU A 71 -7.37 -4.43 3.78
N LYS A 72 -7.08 -3.72 2.68
CA LYS A 72 -6.41 -4.29 1.50
C LYS A 72 -4.91 -4.53 1.77
N ALA A 73 -4.22 -3.61 2.44
CA ALA A 73 -2.83 -3.82 2.87
C ALA A 73 -2.70 -5.03 3.82
N ALA A 74 -3.64 -5.19 4.75
CA ALA A 74 -3.71 -6.34 5.66
C ALA A 74 -3.83 -7.68 4.92
N LYS A 75 -4.71 -7.77 3.91
CA LYS A 75 -4.82 -8.96 3.05
C LYS A 75 -3.56 -9.21 2.23
N ASN A 76 -2.93 -8.16 1.70
CA ASN A 76 -1.69 -8.27 0.92
C ASN A 76 -0.45 -8.63 1.77
N LEU A 77 -0.49 -8.35 3.07
CA LEU A 77 0.57 -8.65 4.03
C LEU A 77 0.32 -9.94 4.84
N ASP A 78 -0.79 -10.65 4.60
CA ASP A 78 -1.15 -11.84 5.38
C ASP A 78 -0.02 -12.88 5.39
N GLY A 79 0.28 -13.40 6.58
CA GLY A 79 1.46 -14.19 6.89
C GLY A 79 2.82 -13.46 6.77
N LEU A 80 2.99 -12.46 5.90
CA LEU A 80 4.27 -11.77 5.71
C LEU A 80 4.60 -10.80 6.85
N ALA A 81 3.59 -10.08 7.35
CA ALA A 81 3.69 -9.08 8.40
C ALA A 81 2.34 -8.87 9.10
N GLN A 82 2.34 -8.21 10.25
CA GLN A 82 1.10 -7.85 10.94
C GLN A 82 0.60 -6.47 10.49
N VAL A 83 -0.72 -6.31 10.36
CA VAL A 83 -1.38 -5.02 10.15
C VAL A 83 -2.39 -4.85 11.28
N ALA A 84 -2.21 -3.82 12.10
CA ALA A 84 -2.94 -3.62 13.35
C ALA A 84 -3.53 -2.21 13.45
N ALA A 85 -4.55 -2.05 14.29
CA ALA A 85 -5.15 -0.77 14.61
C ALA A 85 -5.51 -0.66 16.10
N ILE A 86 -5.36 0.54 16.66
CA ILE A 86 -5.59 0.91 18.05
C ILE A 86 -6.52 2.11 18.06
N ASP A 87 -7.67 1.95 18.71
CA ASP A 87 -8.62 3.04 18.93
C ASP A 87 -8.11 3.90 20.10
N CYS A 88 -7.69 5.13 19.80
CA CYS A 88 -7.17 6.08 20.76
C CYS A 88 -8.25 7.01 21.35
N ASP A 89 -9.50 6.90 20.89
CA ASP A 89 -10.65 7.57 21.50
C ASP A 89 -11.17 6.77 22.71
N GLU A 90 -10.94 5.46 22.72
CA GLU A 90 -11.17 4.61 23.89
C GLU A 90 -10.31 5.06 25.08
N GLU A 91 -10.97 5.39 26.21
CA GLU A 91 -10.32 5.89 27.43
C GLU A 91 -9.18 4.98 27.92
N SER A 92 -9.29 3.66 27.74
CA SER A 92 -8.25 2.70 28.16
C SER A 92 -6.96 2.75 27.32
N ASN A 93 -6.99 3.42 26.17
CA ASN A 93 -5.87 3.55 25.23
C ASN A 93 -5.28 4.96 25.17
N LYS A 94 -5.99 6.01 25.59
CA LYS A 94 -5.54 7.43 25.49
C LYS A 94 -4.13 7.67 26.01
N GLN A 95 -3.83 7.24 27.23
CA GLN A 95 -2.49 7.39 27.83
C GLN A 95 -1.42 6.65 27.02
N PHE A 96 -1.73 5.47 26.49
CA PHE A 96 -0.81 4.69 25.67
C PHE A 96 -0.56 5.36 24.31
N CYS A 97 -1.59 5.86 23.63
CA CYS A 97 -1.44 6.59 22.37
C CYS A 97 -0.64 7.90 22.56
N GLY A 98 -0.87 8.63 23.66
CA GLY A 98 -0.05 9.78 24.04
C GLY A 98 1.42 9.40 24.28
N GLY A 99 1.67 8.30 25.00
CA GLY A 99 3.02 7.76 25.22
C GLY A 99 3.71 7.27 23.95
N MET A 100 2.95 6.84 22.93
CA MET A 100 3.44 6.52 21.58
C MET A 100 3.67 7.76 20.69
N GLY A 101 3.45 8.98 21.21
CA GLY A 101 3.65 10.22 20.48
C GLY A 101 2.59 10.46 19.38
N VAL A 102 1.34 10.03 19.59
CA VAL A 102 0.24 10.27 18.66
C VAL A 102 -0.35 11.66 18.90
N GLN A 103 -0.17 12.56 17.93
CA GLN A 103 -0.64 13.96 18.00
C GLN A 103 -1.87 14.24 17.12
N GLY A 104 -2.31 13.28 16.30
CA GLY A 104 -3.45 13.43 15.39
C GLY A 104 -3.79 12.10 14.70
N PHE A 105 -4.88 12.07 13.93
CA PHE A 105 -5.44 10.82 13.38
C PHE A 105 -5.65 10.86 11.85
N PRO A 106 -5.39 9.75 11.13
CA PRO A 106 -4.64 8.58 11.59
C PRO A 106 -3.15 8.87 11.64
N THR A 107 -2.48 8.36 12.67
CA THR A 107 -1.02 8.19 12.70
C THR A 107 -0.71 6.73 12.40
N LEU A 108 0.23 6.49 11.48
CA LEU A 108 0.72 5.16 11.13
C LEU A 108 2.15 5.00 11.64
N LYS A 109 2.46 3.90 12.33
CA LYS A 109 3.83 3.58 12.77
C LYS A 109 4.19 2.15 12.39
N ILE A 110 5.37 1.94 11.81
CA ILE A 110 5.94 0.61 11.58
C ILE A 110 6.69 0.21 12.85
N VAL A 111 6.39 -0.97 13.37
CA VAL A 111 6.99 -1.53 14.59
C VAL A 111 7.67 -2.84 14.23
N ARG A 112 8.97 -2.97 14.49
CA ARG A 112 9.77 -4.15 14.13
C ARG A 112 10.63 -4.63 15.30
N PRO A 113 10.97 -5.92 15.39
CA PRO A 113 11.77 -6.45 16.50
C PRO A 113 13.14 -5.76 16.56
N GLY A 114 13.49 -5.22 17.73
CA GLY A 114 14.79 -4.61 18.00
C GLY A 114 15.84 -5.62 18.46
N LYS A 115 17.03 -5.13 18.85
CA LYS A 115 18.16 -5.99 19.32
C LYS A 115 17.90 -6.69 20.67
N LYS A 116 16.83 -6.34 21.38
CA LYS A 116 16.42 -6.94 22.66
C LYS A 116 14.92 -7.18 22.65
N THR A 117 14.50 -8.38 23.05
CA THR A 117 13.08 -8.77 23.09
C THR A 117 12.27 -7.80 23.95
N GLY A 118 11.14 -7.30 23.42
CA GLY A 118 10.29 -6.31 24.10
C GLY A 118 10.80 -4.87 24.03
N ASN A 119 11.89 -4.58 23.31
CA ASN A 119 12.27 -3.23 22.91
C ASN A 119 12.27 -3.13 21.37
N PRO A 120 11.10 -2.97 20.73
CA PRO A 120 10.99 -2.88 19.28
C PRO A 120 11.49 -1.52 18.77
N VAL A 121 11.90 -1.47 17.51
CA VAL A 121 12.10 -0.19 16.82
C VAL A 121 10.75 0.28 16.29
N VAL A 122 10.35 1.50 16.65
CA VAL A 122 9.14 2.17 16.19
C VAL A 122 9.53 3.31 15.26
N GLU A 123 8.98 3.33 14.05
CA GLU A 123 9.29 4.31 12.99
C GLU A 123 7.99 4.86 12.40
N ASP A 124 7.83 6.19 12.36
CA ASP A 124 6.61 6.83 11.84
C ASP A 124 6.50 6.69 10.31
N TYR A 125 5.34 6.24 9.83
CA TYR A 125 5.08 6.05 8.42
C TYR A 125 4.46 7.29 7.78
N GLN A 126 5.32 8.05 7.10
CA GLN A 126 4.96 9.26 6.33
C GLN A 126 4.83 8.99 4.82
N GLY A 127 4.74 7.71 4.41
CA GLY A 127 4.57 7.31 3.02
C GLY A 127 3.13 7.45 2.51
N GLN A 128 2.91 7.16 1.23
CA GLN A 128 1.57 7.25 0.64
C GLN A 128 0.61 6.26 1.30
N ARG A 129 -0.60 6.71 1.63
CA ARG A 129 -1.62 5.91 2.33
C ARG A 129 -2.39 4.96 1.40
N THR A 130 -1.68 4.30 0.48
CA THR A 130 -2.22 3.32 -0.47
C THR A 130 -1.87 1.90 -0.02
N ALA A 131 -2.67 0.91 -0.44
CA ALA A 131 -2.43 -0.48 -0.04
C ALA A 131 -1.05 -1.00 -0.48
N GLY A 132 -0.61 -0.62 -1.70
CA GLY A 132 0.70 -1.00 -2.24
C GLY A 132 1.86 -0.31 -1.51
N ALA A 133 1.81 1.01 -1.33
CA ALA A 133 2.89 1.75 -0.67
C ALA A 133 3.05 1.39 0.81
N ILE A 134 1.96 1.00 1.50
CA ILE A 134 2.01 0.44 2.85
C ILE A 134 2.64 -0.96 2.82
N GLN A 135 2.18 -1.83 1.91
CA GLN A 135 2.71 -3.19 1.75
C GLN A 135 4.22 -3.18 1.47
N GLU A 136 4.68 -2.37 0.51
CA GLU A 136 6.10 -2.26 0.13
C GLU A 136 6.96 -1.73 1.28
N ALA A 137 6.50 -0.69 1.98
CA ALA A 137 7.23 -0.14 3.11
C ALA A 137 7.37 -1.17 4.25
N VAL A 138 6.30 -1.87 4.61
CA VAL A 138 6.34 -2.94 5.61
C VAL A 138 7.25 -4.09 5.15
N MET A 139 7.10 -4.57 3.91
CA MET A 139 7.96 -5.61 3.34
C MET A 139 9.44 -5.23 3.28
N SER A 140 9.77 -3.95 3.12
CA SER A 140 11.16 -3.47 3.17
C SER A 140 11.74 -3.60 4.58
N LYS A 141 10.93 -3.38 5.62
CA LYS A 141 11.33 -3.34 7.03
C LYS A 141 11.34 -4.71 7.75
N ILE A 142 10.83 -5.78 7.12
CA ILE A 142 10.89 -7.15 7.66
C ILE A 142 12.34 -7.55 7.95
N ASN A 143 12.65 -7.85 9.22
CA ASN A 143 13.97 -8.32 9.66
C ASN A 143 14.44 -9.54 8.83
N ASN A 144 15.72 -9.57 8.45
CA ASN A 144 16.28 -10.68 7.68
C ASN A 144 16.99 -11.69 8.59
N HIS A 145 16.40 -12.87 8.75
CA HIS A 145 17.00 -14.01 9.45
C HIS A 145 17.49 -15.11 8.48
N VAL A 146 17.56 -14.82 7.17
CA VAL A 146 18.03 -15.77 6.15
C VAL A 146 19.52 -15.60 5.92
N THR A 147 20.30 -16.64 6.21
CA THR A 147 21.74 -16.70 5.95
C THR A 147 21.99 -16.83 4.44
N ARG A 148 22.83 -15.97 3.86
CA ARG A 148 23.37 -16.23 2.50
C ARG A 148 24.55 -17.18 2.63
N VAL A 149 24.54 -18.27 1.87
CA VAL A 149 25.56 -19.32 1.91
C VAL A 149 26.22 -19.43 0.53
N SER A 150 27.56 -19.47 0.50
CA SER A 150 28.34 -19.75 -0.70
C SER A 150 28.81 -21.20 -0.76
N ASP A 151 29.37 -21.62 -1.91
CA ASP A 151 30.04 -22.92 -2.05
C ASP A 151 31.14 -23.17 -0.98
N LYS A 152 31.75 -22.11 -0.41
CA LYS A 152 32.77 -22.21 0.65
C LYS A 152 32.17 -22.39 2.05
N ASP A 153 31.01 -21.76 2.29
CA ASP A 153 30.37 -21.73 3.60
C ASP A 153 29.39 -22.90 3.80
N LEU A 154 29.08 -23.64 2.73
CA LEU A 154 28.07 -24.70 2.75
C LEU A 154 28.32 -25.74 3.84
N ASP A 155 29.53 -26.31 3.89
CA ASP A 155 29.85 -27.37 4.85
C ASP A 155 30.11 -26.85 6.28
N SER A 156 30.16 -25.52 6.50
CA SER A 156 30.06 -24.94 7.84
C SER A 156 28.60 -24.71 8.24
N PHE A 157 27.76 -24.22 7.31
CA PHE A 157 26.32 -24.06 7.52
C PHE A 157 25.58 -25.38 7.75
N LEU A 158 26.00 -26.49 7.12
CA LEU A 158 25.29 -27.78 7.19
C LEU A 158 25.43 -28.53 8.52
N LYS A 159 26.44 -28.23 9.34
CA LYS A 159 26.77 -28.94 10.58
C LYS A 159 25.74 -28.73 11.71
N GLY A 160 25.72 -29.64 12.67
CA GLY A 160 24.94 -29.60 13.91
C GLY A 160 23.47 -29.99 13.73
N ASP A 161 22.83 -30.45 14.80
CA ASP A 161 21.53 -31.14 14.74
C ASP A 161 20.34 -30.30 14.28
N LYS A 162 20.42 -28.96 14.35
CA LYS A 162 19.30 -28.09 13.96
C LYS A 162 18.89 -28.35 12.50
N PRO A 163 17.59 -28.56 12.22
CA PRO A 163 17.09 -28.65 10.86
C PRO A 163 17.38 -27.39 10.04
N LYS A 164 17.55 -27.56 8.73
CA LYS A 164 18.00 -26.47 7.83
C LYS A 164 17.12 -26.41 6.60
N ALA A 165 16.74 -25.20 6.19
CA ALA A 165 15.92 -24.97 5.01
C ALA A 165 16.69 -24.08 4.03
N ILE A 166 16.94 -24.56 2.81
CA ILE A 166 17.77 -23.88 1.82
C ILE A 166 16.91 -23.50 0.62
N LEU A 167 16.79 -22.20 0.34
CA LEU A 167 16.19 -21.67 -0.88
C LEU A 167 17.27 -21.47 -1.95
N PHE A 168 17.24 -22.29 -2.98
CA PHE A 168 18.01 -22.11 -4.20
C PHE A 168 17.29 -21.13 -5.13
N THR A 169 17.96 -20.07 -5.59
CA THR A 169 17.35 -19.07 -6.47
C THR A 169 18.38 -18.31 -7.30
N SER A 170 17.97 -17.84 -8.50
CA SER A 170 18.77 -16.91 -9.30
C SER A 170 18.76 -15.47 -8.78
N LYS A 171 17.79 -15.11 -7.94
CA LYS A 171 17.64 -13.75 -7.41
C LYS A 171 18.65 -13.51 -6.28
N GLY A 172 19.49 -12.47 -6.41
CA GLY A 172 20.40 -12.05 -5.33
C GLY A 172 19.70 -11.37 -4.14
N THR A 173 18.49 -10.85 -4.34
CA THR A 173 17.65 -10.26 -3.30
C THR A 173 16.94 -11.36 -2.48
N THR A 174 16.87 -11.15 -1.17
CA THR A 174 16.14 -12.05 -0.26
C THR A 174 14.69 -11.57 -0.16
N SER A 175 13.75 -12.36 -0.65
CA SER A 175 12.34 -11.96 -0.77
C SER A 175 11.69 -11.73 0.60
N ALA A 176 10.59 -10.96 0.64
CA ALA A 176 9.76 -10.83 1.85
C ALA A 176 9.22 -12.20 2.32
N LEU A 177 8.87 -13.06 1.36
CA LEU A 177 8.40 -14.42 1.60
C LEU A 177 9.41 -15.25 2.41
N ILE A 178 10.65 -15.42 1.93
CA ILE A 178 11.63 -16.27 2.64
C ILE A 178 12.10 -15.64 3.96
N ARG A 179 12.10 -14.30 4.08
CA ARG A 179 12.29 -13.60 5.36
C ARG A 179 11.17 -13.92 6.35
N SER A 180 9.91 -13.89 5.92
CA SER A 180 8.77 -14.22 6.79
C SER A 180 8.80 -15.69 7.25
N ILE A 181 9.24 -16.62 6.39
CA ILE A 181 9.43 -18.04 6.75
C ILE A 181 10.59 -18.22 7.75
N ALA A 182 11.67 -17.45 7.62
CA ALA A 182 12.76 -17.44 8.61
C ALA A 182 12.36 -16.80 9.96
N ILE A 183 11.30 -16.00 10.00
CA ILE A 183 10.68 -15.50 11.23
C ILE A 183 9.73 -16.57 11.81
N ASP A 184 8.92 -17.23 10.97
CA ASP A 184 8.06 -18.34 11.39
C ASP A 184 8.89 -19.42 12.10
N PHE A 185 9.99 -19.87 11.51
CA PHE A 185 10.84 -20.91 12.08
C PHE A 185 12.07 -20.38 12.83
N LEU A 186 12.03 -19.11 13.29
CA LEU A 186 13.12 -18.52 14.07
C LEU A 186 13.47 -19.41 15.27
N ASP A 187 14.76 -19.66 15.45
CA ASP A 187 15.38 -20.63 16.38
C ASP A 187 15.02 -22.12 16.19
N VAL A 188 13.98 -22.46 15.43
CA VAL A 188 13.55 -23.84 15.15
C VAL A 188 14.27 -24.44 13.92
N ILE A 189 14.30 -23.71 12.79
CA ILE A 189 14.92 -24.14 11.53
C ILE A 189 15.87 -23.04 11.04
N SER A 190 17.12 -23.40 10.76
CA SER A 190 18.10 -22.49 10.16
C SER A 190 17.77 -22.27 8.68
N VAL A 191 17.25 -21.10 8.31
CA VAL A 191 16.88 -20.77 6.92
C VAL A 191 18.04 -20.09 6.20
N ALA A 192 18.37 -20.58 5.00
CA ALA A 192 19.40 -20.03 4.13
C ALA A 192 18.93 -19.80 2.70
N GLN A 193 19.69 -18.98 1.97
CA GLN A 193 19.54 -18.72 0.54
C GLN A 193 20.87 -19.00 -0.16
N ILE A 194 20.82 -19.86 -1.17
CA ILE A 194 21.95 -20.18 -2.07
C ILE A 194 21.61 -19.67 -3.46
N ARG A 195 22.62 -19.17 -4.17
CA ARG A 195 22.48 -18.68 -5.54
C ARG A 195 22.74 -19.77 -6.58
N ASP A 196 22.06 -19.65 -7.71
CA ASP A 196 22.35 -20.32 -8.98
C ASP A 196 23.85 -20.44 -9.33
N LYS A 197 24.64 -19.40 -9.05
CA LYS A 197 26.08 -19.35 -9.30
C LYS A 197 26.95 -20.23 -8.37
N GLU A 198 26.40 -20.71 -7.25
CA GLU A 198 27.10 -21.59 -6.29
C GLU A 198 27.00 -23.04 -6.80
N THR A 199 27.81 -23.35 -7.83
CA THR A 199 27.61 -24.57 -8.63
C THR A 199 27.93 -25.86 -7.88
N ALA A 200 28.76 -25.84 -6.83
CA ALA A 200 29.03 -27.03 -6.03
C ALA A 200 27.80 -27.37 -5.17
N ALA A 201 27.18 -26.37 -4.54
CA ALA A 201 25.93 -26.50 -3.79
C ALA A 201 24.79 -26.99 -4.70
N VAL A 202 24.58 -26.33 -5.85
CA VAL A 202 23.52 -26.70 -6.81
C VAL A 202 23.65 -28.16 -7.26
N LYS A 203 24.87 -28.64 -7.53
CA LYS A 203 25.14 -30.04 -7.88
C LYS A 203 24.96 -30.99 -6.68
N LYS A 204 25.43 -30.62 -5.49
CA LYS A 204 25.35 -31.43 -4.25
C LYS A 204 23.90 -31.73 -3.83
N PHE A 205 22.95 -30.88 -4.21
CA PHE A 205 21.51 -31.07 -3.95
C PHE A 205 20.68 -31.40 -5.20
N GLY A 206 21.30 -31.64 -6.37
CA GLY A 206 20.58 -32.04 -7.59
C GLY A 206 19.59 -31.01 -8.14
N ILE A 207 19.86 -29.71 -7.99
CA ILE A 207 18.88 -28.65 -8.28
C ILE A 207 18.95 -28.21 -9.74
N GLU A 208 18.04 -28.74 -10.57
CA GLU A 208 17.91 -28.37 -11.99
C GLU A 208 17.02 -27.13 -12.24
N LYS A 209 16.11 -26.83 -11.31
CA LYS A 209 15.04 -25.83 -11.49
C LYS A 209 15.07 -24.79 -10.37
N PHE A 210 14.79 -23.54 -10.72
CA PHE A 210 14.84 -22.40 -9.80
C PHE A 210 13.54 -21.58 -9.85
N PRO A 211 13.03 -21.08 -8.71
CA PRO A 211 13.51 -21.34 -7.35
C PRO A 211 13.14 -22.77 -6.88
N ALA A 212 13.95 -23.33 -5.98
CA ALA A 212 13.67 -24.60 -5.31
C ALA A 212 13.95 -24.48 -3.81
N LEU A 213 13.14 -25.12 -2.97
CA LEU A 213 13.33 -25.21 -1.52
C LEU A 213 13.78 -26.63 -1.16
N VAL A 214 14.78 -26.75 -0.30
CA VAL A 214 15.24 -28.04 0.25
C VAL A 214 15.18 -27.99 1.77
N LEU A 215 14.67 -29.04 2.40
CA LEU A 215 14.72 -29.24 3.85
C LEU A 215 15.72 -30.34 4.19
N ILE A 216 16.55 -30.11 5.20
CA ILE A 216 17.48 -31.06 5.78
C ILE A 216 17.02 -31.30 7.23
N PRO A 217 16.33 -32.42 7.55
CA PRO A 217 15.60 -32.57 8.82
C PRO A 217 16.46 -32.87 10.08
N GLY A 218 17.76 -32.61 10.02
CA GLY A 218 18.75 -32.91 11.06
C GLY A 218 20.05 -33.48 10.48
N GLU A 219 21.08 -33.64 11.32
CA GLU A 219 22.34 -34.26 10.88
C GLU A 219 22.13 -35.74 10.53
N GLY A 220 22.88 -36.24 9.54
CA GLY A 220 22.79 -37.63 9.05
C GLY A 220 21.50 -38.01 8.30
N LYS A 221 20.58 -37.07 8.01
CA LYS A 221 19.35 -37.32 7.25
C LYS A 221 19.43 -36.76 5.83
N ASP A 222 18.81 -37.48 4.89
CA ASP A 222 18.79 -37.08 3.49
C ASP A 222 18.03 -35.75 3.25
N PRO A 223 18.51 -34.90 2.32
CA PRO A 223 17.81 -33.69 1.92
C PRO A 223 16.50 -33.99 1.17
N ILE A 224 15.42 -33.34 1.59
CA ILE A 224 14.09 -33.45 0.98
C ILE A 224 13.85 -32.22 0.09
N VAL A 225 13.72 -32.42 -1.23
CA VAL A 225 13.38 -31.36 -2.18
C VAL A 225 11.87 -31.08 -2.17
N TYR A 226 11.50 -29.81 -2.09
CA TYR A 226 10.11 -29.35 -2.16
C TYR A 226 9.65 -29.21 -3.61
N ASN A 227 8.57 -29.91 -3.96
CA ASN A 227 7.99 -29.92 -5.31
C ASN A 227 6.60 -29.26 -5.38
N GLY A 228 6.22 -28.46 -4.38
CA GLY A 228 4.93 -27.76 -4.31
C GLY A 228 4.98 -26.31 -4.81
N GLU A 229 3.88 -25.59 -4.62
CA GLU A 229 3.80 -24.17 -4.96
C GLU A 229 4.65 -23.31 -4.02
N MET A 230 5.38 -22.33 -4.57
CA MET A 230 6.21 -21.39 -3.79
C MET A 230 5.39 -20.30 -3.06
N ALA A 231 4.27 -20.71 -2.47
CA ALA A 231 3.38 -19.90 -1.64
C ALA A 231 3.67 -20.15 -0.15
N LYS A 232 3.50 -19.11 0.70
CA LYS A 232 3.92 -19.18 2.11
C LYS A 232 3.30 -20.35 2.86
N LYS A 233 1.99 -20.55 2.71
CA LYS A 233 1.21 -21.58 3.40
C LYS A 233 1.78 -22.98 3.19
N ASP A 234 2.12 -23.33 1.96
CA ASP A 234 2.49 -24.68 1.58
C ASP A 234 4.00 -24.93 1.75
N MET A 235 4.84 -23.89 1.64
CA MET A 235 6.22 -23.92 2.11
C MET A 235 6.29 -24.11 3.64
N VAL A 236 5.49 -23.38 4.42
CA VAL A 236 5.41 -23.53 5.88
C VAL A 236 4.93 -24.93 6.25
N LYS A 237 3.84 -25.41 5.63
CA LYS A 237 3.32 -26.78 5.84
C LYS A 237 4.37 -27.87 5.57
N PHE A 238 5.21 -27.69 4.55
CA PHE A 238 6.32 -28.60 4.26
C PHE A 238 7.42 -28.54 5.32
N LEU A 239 7.85 -27.33 5.70
CA LEU A 239 8.88 -27.13 6.73
C LEU A 239 8.42 -27.61 8.13
N SER A 240 7.12 -27.59 8.41
CA SER A 240 6.53 -28.09 9.66
C SER A 240 6.87 -29.55 9.98
N GLN A 241 7.30 -30.37 9.01
CA GLN A 241 7.75 -31.74 9.26
C GLN A 241 9.09 -31.83 10.02
N ALA A 242 9.81 -30.72 10.21
CA ALA A 242 11.03 -30.64 11.00
C ALA A 242 10.90 -29.83 12.31
N GLY A 243 9.75 -29.19 12.56
CA GLY A 243 9.48 -28.42 13.78
C GLY A 243 8.28 -27.51 13.62
N GLU A 244 7.60 -27.13 14.72
CA GLU A 244 6.43 -26.25 14.64
C GLU A 244 6.82 -24.78 14.36
N PRO A 245 6.07 -24.04 13.52
CA PRO A 245 6.29 -22.62 13.33
C PRO A 245 5.84 -21.80 14.56
N ASN A 246 6.60 -20.76 14.89
CA ASN A 246 6.29 -19.80 15.94
C ASN A 246 4.90 -19.17 15.72
N PRO A 247 4.09 -19.02 16.78
CA PRO A 247 2.68 -18.66 16.66
C PRO A 247 2.50 -17.23 16.12
N ILE A 248 2.10 -17.11 14.85
CA ILE A 248 1.62 -15.85 14.28
C ILE A 248 0.41 -15.40 15.10
N HIS A 249 0.47 -14.19 15.66
CA HIS A 249 -0.67 -13.53 16.30
C HIS A 249 -1.61 -12.93 15.25
N ALA A 250 -2.20 -13.81 14.44
CA ALA A 250 -3.06 -13.49 13.31
C ALA A 250 -4.48 -13.09 13.72
N THR A 251 -5.12 -12.28 12.88
CA THR A 251 -6.56 -11.99 12.94
C THR A 251 -7.42 -13.23 12.74
N GLY A 252 -8.63 -13.20 13.27
CA GLY A 252 -9.45 -14.41 13.41
C GLY A 252 -10.01 -14.96 12.10
N ASN A 253 -9.44 -16.06 11.62
CA ASN A 253 -10.26 -17.24 11.28
C ASN A 253 -9.51 -18.58 11.41
N THR A 254 -9.09 -18.92 12.62
CA THR A 254 -8.65 -20.28 12.98
C THR A 254 -9.21 -20.68 14.33
N LYS A 255 -9.78 -21.90 14.42
CA LYS A 255 -10.35 -22.42 15.67
C LYS A 255 -9.22 -22.69 16.66
N SER A 256 -9.10 -21.86 17.70
CA SER A 256 -8.09 -22.02 18.74
C SER A 256 -8.21 -23.38 19.44
N SER A 257 -7.16 -24.19 19.33
CA SER A 257 -7.01 -25.45 20.06
C SER A 257 -6.84 -25.15 21.55
N LYS A 258 -7.87 -25.48 22.34
CA LYS A 258 -7.86 -25.26 23.79
C LYS A 258 -6.82 -26.16 24.47
N PRO A 259 -5.89 -25.62 25.28
CA PRO A 259 -4.89 -26.44 25.95
C PRO A 259 -5.55 -27.41 26.94
N LYS A 260 -5.13 -28.68 26.91
CA LYS A 260 -5.57 -29.69 27.89
C LYS A 260 -5.03 -29.34 29.28
N LYS A 261 -5.89 -28.87 30.16
CA LYS A 261 -5.57 -28.76 31.60
C LYS A 261 -5.71 -30.15 32.23
N ALA A 262 -4.63 -30.66 32.82
CA ALA A 262 -4.66 -31.93 33.53
C ALA A 262 -5.57 -31.87 34.78
N GLU A 263 -6.22 -32.99 35.11
CA GLU A 263 -7.09 -33.10 36.27
C GLU A 263 -6.33 -33.48 37.55
N SER A 264 -6.76 -32.92 38.68
CA SER A 264 -6.52 -33.52 40.00
C SER A 264 -7.63 -33.21 41.02
N LYS A 265 -8.54 -34.20 41.17
CA LYS A 265 -9.20 -34.61 42.43
C LYS A 265 -9.92 -33.55 43.30
N SER A 266 -11.26 -33.67 43.39
CA SER A 266 -11.97 -34.26 44.56
C SER A 266 -13.30 -33.58 44.94
N ALA A 267 -14.16 -34.34 45.64
CA ALA A 267 -15.39 -33.98 46.39
C ALA A 267 -16.49 -33.14 45.67
N LYS A 268 -17.68 -33.65 45.32
CA LYS A 268 -18.75 -34.38 46.07
C LYS A 268 -19.76 -33.48 46.82
N SER A 269 -20.89 -33.18 46.18
CA SER A 269 -22.29 -33.10 46.72
C SER A 269 -23.20 -32.47 45.63
N ALA A 270 -24.28 -33.04 45.07
CA ALA A 270 -25.37 -33.92 45.52
C ALA A 270 -26.65 -33.19 46.01
N LYS A 271 -27.58 -32.87 45.09
CA LYS A 271 -29.03 -33.22 45.18
C LYS A 271 -29.89 -32.76 43.98
N LYS A 272 -30.83 -33.63 43.56
CA LYS A 272 -32.30 -33.44 43.37
C LYS A 272 -32.86 -32.07 42.87
N SER A 273 -33.87 -31.96 41.99
CA SER A 273 -34.94 -32.93 41.63
C SER A 273 -35.55 -32.79 40.21
N LYS A 274 -35.64 -33.91 39.49
CA LYS A 274 -36.79 -34.48 38.76
C LYS A 274 -38.15 -33.72 38.71
N ALA A 275 -38.64 -33.41 37.51
CA ALA A 275 -39.99 -33.75 36.95
C ALA A 275 -40.11 -33.24 35.47
N THR A 276 -40.38 -34.04 34.41
CA THR A 276 -41.67 -34.58 33.88
C THR A 276 -42.78 -33.53 33.60
N LYS A 277 -43.54 -33.55 32.48
CA LYS A 277 -43.88 -34.68 31.57
C LYS A 277 -44.33 -34.27 30.13
N ALA A 278 -43.66 -34.86 29.11
CA ALA A 278 -44.09 -35.36 27.77
C ALA A 278 -45.27 -34.81 26.91
N ALA A 279 -45.21 -35.20 25.61
CA ALA A 279 -46.30 -35.50 24.64
C ALA A 279 -46.78 -34.40 23.66
N LYS A 280 -47.18 -34.70 22.40
CA LYS A 280 -46.98 -35.87 21.50
C LYS A 280 -47.50 -35.55 20.07
N GLU A 281 -46.83 -36.10 19.05
CA GLU A 281 -47.26 -36.33 17.63
C GLU A 281 -47.55 -35.19 16.62
N GLU A 282 -46.79 -35.32 15.51
CA GLU A 282 -46.99 -35.13 14.05
C GLU A 282 -48.43 -35.38 13.49
N PRO A 283 -48.77 -35.21 12.17
CA PRO A 283 -47.89 -35.24 10.97
C PRO A 283 -48.27 -34.33 9.75
N VAL A 284 -47.72 -34.71 8.56
CA VAL A 284 -48.08 -34.38 7.15
C VAL A 284 -47.77 -32.99 6.55
N ASP A 285 -46.49 -32.80 6.20
CA ASP A 285 -45.94 -32.91 4.81
C ASP A 285 -46.76 -32.41 3.58
N SER A 286 -46.04 -31.78 2.63
CA SER A 286 -46.37 -31.55 1.20
C SER A 286 -47.54 -30.59 0.88
N LYS A 287 -47.45 -29.68 -0.10
CA LYS A 287 -46.64 -29.69 -1.32
C LYS A 287 -46.36 -28.29 -1.92
N GLU A 288 -45.11 -28.08 -2.36
CA GLU A 288 -44.64 -27.35 -3.56
C GLU A 288 -45.48 -26.19 -4.14
N SER A 289 -44.94 -24.96 -4.13
CA SER A 289 -45.21 -23.95 -5.16
C SER A 289 -44.01 -23.02 -5.32
N SER A 290 -43.64 -22.72 -6.57
CA SER A 290 -42.48 -21.91 -6.94
C SER A 290 -42.81 -20.43 -7.02
N THR A 291 -42.01 -19.58 -6.38
CA THR A 291 -41.90 -18.16 -6.73
C THR A 291 -40.44 -17.77 -6.96
N GLU A 292 -40.15 -17.49 -8.22
CA GLU A 292 -38.87 -17.05 -8.75
C GLU A 292 -38.58 -15.62 -8.29
N ALA A 293 -37.66 -15.46 -7.33
CA ALA A 293 -37.19 -14.14 -6.91
C ALA A 293 -36.10 -13.67 -7.87
N ALA A 294 -36.51 -13.00 -8.95
CA ALA A 294 -35.61 -12.51 -9.98
C ALA A 294 -34.51 -11.60 -9.42
N GLU A 295 -33.27 -11.81 -9.88
CA GLU A 295 -32.16 -10.89 -9.60
C GLU A 295 -32.47 -9.51 -10.23
N ALA A 296 -32.38 -8.45 -9.43
CA ALA A 296 -32.56 -7.09 -9.92
C ALA A 296 -31.35 -6.72 -10.79
N VAL A 297 -31.53 -6.80 -12.12
CA VAL A 297 -30.52 -6.37 -13.10
C VAL A 297 -30.13 -4.92 -12.80
N PRO A 298 -28.84 -4.61 -12.55
CA PRO A 298 -28.43 -3.27 -12.16
C PRO A 298 -28.59 -2.31 -13.34
N THR A 299 -29.46 -1.31 -13.18
CA THR A 299 -29.68 -0.26 -14.19
C THR A 299 -28.39 0.50 -14.47
N ILE A 300 -27.84 0.30 -15.67
CA ILE A 300 -26.61 0.97 -16.12
C ILE A 300 -26.91 2.46 -16.32
N ILE A 301 -26.13 3.32 -15.66
CA ILE A 301 -26.14 4.77 -15.84
C ILE A 301 -25.18 5.11 -16.99
N PRO A 302 -25.68 5.58 -18.14
CA PRO A 302 -24.82 5.93 -19.28
C PRO A 302 -23.88 7.10 -18.95
N ILE A 303 -22.77 7.18 -19.68
CA ILE A 303 -21.86 8.34 -19.64
C ILE A 303 -22.43 9.52 -20.46
N SER A 304 -21.97 10.74 -20.18
CA SER A 304 -22.37 11.93 -20.93
C SER A 304 -21.82 11.89 -22.36
N THR A 305 -22.62 12.28 -23.35
CA THR A 305 -22.19 12.36 -24.75
C THR A 305 -22.11 13.80 -25.22
N ILE A 306 -20.97 14.22 -25.78
CA ILE A 306 -20.74 15.59 -26.26
C ILE A 306 -20.24 15.58 -27.70
N SER A 307 -21.09 16.02 -28.63
CA SER A 307 -20.77 16.11 -30.07
C SER A 307 -20.32 17.51 -30.52
N SER A 308 -20.23 18.50 -29.61
CA SER A 308 -19.82 19.88 -29.91
C SER A 308 -18.43 20.16 -29.34
N LEU A 309 -17.52 20.65 -30.19
CA LEU A 309 -16.17 21.04 -29.78
C LEU A 309 -16.17 22.18 -28.75
N GLU A 310 -17.10 23.13 -28.88
CA GLU A 310 -17.25 24.26 -27.93
C GLU A 310 -17.62 23.77 -26.54
N LYS A 311 -18.64 22.91 -26.42
CA LYS A 311 -19.08 22.34 -25.14
C LYS A 311 -18.02 21.46 -24.49
N LEU A 312 -17.31 20.67 -25.31
CA LEU A 312 -16.18 19.86 -24.85
C LEU A 312 -15.03 20.76 -24.37
N ALA A 313 -14.81 21.90 -25.02
CA ALA A 313 -13.81 22.87 -24.60
C ALA A 313 -14.19 23.55 -23.28
N GLU A 314 -15.44 23.99 -23.09
CA GLU A 314 -15.91 24.58 -21.84
C GLU A 314 -15.82 23.61 -20.65
N GLU A 315 -16.26 22.36 -20.81
CA GLU A 315 -16.29 21.39 -19.71
C GLU A 315 -14.90 20.80 -19.38
N CYS A 316 -14.06 20.56 -20.39
CA CYS A 316 -12.82 19.79 -20.22
C CYS A 316 -11.52 20.47 -20.65
N LEU A 317 -11.54 21.44 -21.57
CA LEU A 317 -10.32 22.10 -22.07
C LEU A 317 -10.07 23.50 -21.49
N ALA A 318 -11.07 24.13 -20.88
CA ALA A 318 -10.95 25.46 -20.27
C ALA A 318 -9.79 25.54 -19.26
N PRO A 319 -9.09 26.68 -19.09
CA PRO A 319 -7.91 26.79 -18.22
C PRO A 319 -8.10 26.43 -16.74
N LYS A 320 -9.35 26.35 -16.27
CA LYS A 320 -9.73 25.97 -14.90
C LYS A 320 -10.26 24.54 -14.77
N SER A 321 -10.34 23.77 -15.86
CA SER A 321 -10.99 22.45 -15.87
C SER A 321 -10.33 21.44 -14.92
N HIS A 322 -11.10 20.39 -14.61
CA HIS A 322 -10.62 19.23 -13.87
C HIS A 322 -10.08 18.17 -14.84
N THR A 323 -9.57 17.05 -14.33
CA THR A 323 -9.24 15.93 -15.23
C THR A 323 -10.55 15.38 -15.80
N CYS A 324 -10.65 15.29 -17.12
CA CYS A 324 -11.72 14.55 -17.81
C CYS A 324 -11.17 13.24 -18.39
N VAL A 325 -12.04 12.26 -18.55
CA VAL A 325 -11.81 11.02 -19.32
C VAL A 325 -12.68 11.07 -20.56
N LEU A 326 -12.05 11.06 -21.74
CA LEU A 326 -12.72 11.18 -23.04
C LEU A 326 -12.55 9.88 -23.83
N VAL A 327 -13.65 9.32 -24.34
CA VAL A 327 -13.64 8.19 -25.29
C VAL A 327 -14.15 8.66 -26.65
N PHE A 328 -13.33 8.49 -27.68
CA PHE A 328 -13.70 8.70 -29.08
C PHE A 328 -14.13 7.36 -29.68
N THR A 329 -15.30 7.33 -30.31
CA THR A 329 -16.01 6.07 -30.62
C THR A 329 -16.15 5.73 -32.13
N PRO A 330 -15.07 5.47 -32.88
CA PRO A 330 -15.18 4.77 -34.17
C PRO A 330 -15.39 3.25 -33.98
N GLY A 331 -16.51 2.74 -34.49
CA GLY A 331 -16.80 1.29 -34.60
C GLY A 331 -17.08 0.54 -33.30
N GLU A 332 -17.33 -0.77 -33.42
CA GLU A 332 -17.75 -1.68 -32.34
C GLU A 332 -16.81 -1.66 -31.11
N ALA A 333 -15.51 -1.49 -31.33
CA ALA A 333 -14.53 -1.41 -30.24
C ALA A 333 -14.69 -0.11 -29.40
N GLY A 334 -15.28 0.95 -29.97
CA GLY A 334 -15.69 2.14 -29.25
C GLY A 334 -16.90 1.89 -28.36
N GLU A 335 -17.87 1.10 -28.83
CA GLU A 335 -19.07 0.72 -28.06
C GLU A 335 -18.69 -0.10 -26.81
N LYS A 336 -17.84 -1.12 -26.97
CA LYS A 336 -17.28 -1.91 -25.86
C LYS A 336 -16.59 -1.04 -24.79
N ALA A 337 -15.94 0.05 -25.22
CA ALA A 337 -15.32 1.01 -24.32
C ALA A 337 -16.37 1.86 -23.58
N VAL A 338 -17.41 2.34 -24.28
CA VAL A 338 -18.55 3.08 -23.70
C VAL A 338 -19.32 2.23 -22.69
N ASP A 339 -19.56 0.95 -22.96
CA ASP A 339 -20.20 0.01 -22.03
C ASP A 339 -19.39 -0.15 -20.76
N SER A 340 -18.09 -0.45 -20.91
CA SER A 340 -17.16 -0.58 -19.79
C SER A 340 -17.10 0.70 -18.95
N LEU A 341 -17.10 1.86 -19.59
CA LEU A 341 -17.11 3.17 -18.92
C LEU A 341 -18.46 3.49 -18.26
N SER A 342 -19.59 3.06 -18.82
CA SER A 342 -20.93 3.23 -18.24
C SER A 342 -21.16 2.31 -17.04
N HIS A 343 -20.63 1.08 -17.07
CA HIS A 343 -20.56 0.21 -15.90
C HIS A 343 -19.73 0.86 -14.76
N LEU A 344 -18.63 1.55 -15.09
CA LEU A 344 -17.84 2.27 -14.08
C LEU A 344 -18.53 3.55 -13.59
N ASN A 345 -19.17 4.31 -14.46
CA ASN A 345 -19.99 5.47 -14.07
C ASN A 345 -21.09 5.04 -13.07
N THR A 346 -21.81 3.96 -13.40
CA THR A 346 -22.80 3.31 -12.51
C THR A 346 -22.20 2.98 -11.15
N LYS A 347 -21.03 2.34 -11.13
CA LYS A 347 -20.29 1.94 -9.92
C LYS A 347 -19.83 3.13 -9.07
N TYR A 348 -19.42 4.23 -9.70
CA TYR A 348 -18.95 5.43 -9.02
C TYR A 348 -20.11 6.26 -8.45
N VAL A 349 -21.19 6.45 -9.21
CA VAL A 349 -22.41 7.15 -8.78
C VAL A 349 -23.07 6.41 -7.61
N HIS A 350 -23.36 5.11 -7.74
CA HIS A 350 -23.93 4.31 -6.64
C HIS A 350 -22.99 4.21 -5.44
N GLY A 351 -21.67 4.25 -5.66
CA GLY A 351 -20.66 4.26 -4.60
C GLY A 351 -20.47 5.61 -3.91
N GLY A 352 -21.21 6.66 -4.29
CA GLY A 352 -21.04 8.03 -3.77
C GLY A 352 -19.68 8.66 -4.09
N ARG A 353 -18.93 8.12 -5.06
CA ARG A 353 -17.55 8.51 -5.36
C ARG A 353 -17.53 9.63 -6.38
N LYS A 354 -17.01 10.79 -5.99
CA LYS A 354 -16.67 11.86 -6.94
C LYS A 354 -15.49 11.42 -7.81
N THR A 355 -15.77 11.05 -9.04
CA THR A 355 -14.78 10.75 -10.08
C THR A 355 -14.69 11.86 -11.12
N PHE A 356 -13.77 11.70 -12.06
CA PHE A 356 -13.66 12.56 -13.23
C PHE A 356 -14.92 12.48 -14.10
N PRO A 357 -15.32 13.56 -14.81
CA PRO A 357 -16.27 13.46 -15.89
C PRO A 357 -15.79 12.43 -16.90
N ILE A 358 -16.67 11.49 -17.25
CA ILE A 358 -16.44 10.49 -18.30
C ILE A 358 -17.37 10.86 -19.45
N ILE A 359 -16.80 11.16 -20.62
CA ILE A 359 -17.52 11.72 -21.76
C ILE A 359 -17.25 10.87 -23.01
N ALA A 360 -18.32 10.48 -23.70
CA ALA A 360 -18.28 9.97 -25.05
C ALA A 360 -18.25 11.13 -26.06
N VAL A 361 -17.36 11.02 -27.04
CA VAL A 361 -17.22 11.97 -28.16
C VAL A 361 -17.49 11.19 -29.46
N PRO A 362 -18.70 11.30 -30.03
CA PRO A 362 -19.11 10.56 -31.23
C PRO A 362 -18.20 10.82 -32.44
N SER A 363 -17.97 9.79 -33.26
CA SER A 363 -17.03 9.84 -34.39
C SER A 363 -17.45 10.75 -35.55
N ASP A 364 -18.72 11.14 -35.60
CA ASP A 364 -19.31 12.13 -36.52
C ASP A 364 -19.13 13.59 -36.04
N SER A 365 -18.56 13.82 -34.86
CA SER A 365 -18.36 15.17 -34.31
C SER A 365 -17.09 15.88 -34.79
N ASP A 366 -17.17 17.21 -34.89
CA ASP A 366 -16.01 18.08 -35.12
C ASP A 366 -14.90 17.87 -34.08
N ALA A 367 -15.30 17.56 -32.84
CA ALA A 367 -14.42 17.26 -31.72
C ALA A 367 -13.60 15.97 -31.96
N ALA A 368 -14.23 14.90 -32.45
CA ALA A 368 -13.53 13.66 -32.82
C ALA A 368 -12.61 13.83 -34.03
N SER A 369 -12.92 14.76 -34.93
CA SER A 369 -12.04 15.04 -36.08
C SER A 369 -10.83 15.93 -35.72
N THR A 370 -10.92 16.73 -34.65
CA THR A 370 -9.93 17.79 -34.33
C THR A 370 -9.00 17.39 -33.17
N LEU A 371 -9.55 17.03 -32.01
CA LEU A 371 -8.77 16.83 -30.79
C LEU A 371 -7.81 15.62 -30.88
N PRO A 372 -8.19 14.46 -31.47
CA PRO A 372 -7.26 13.35 -31.71
C PRO A 372 -6.08 13.73 -32.62
N LYS A 373 -6.28 14.56 -33.65
CA LYS A 373 -5.21 15.02 -34.54
C LYS A 373 -4.23 15.93 -33.80
N ALA A 374 -4.76 16.90 -33.03
CA ALA A 374 -3.94 17.81 -32.23
C ALA A 374 -3.10 17.09 -31.16
N LEU A 375 -3.58 15.96 -30.61
CA LEU A 375 -2.85 15.11 -29.67
C LEU A 375 -1.97 14.04 -30.36
N GLY A 376 -1.92 13.99 -31.70
CA GLY A 376 -1.10 13.04 -32.45
C GLY A 376 -1.54 11.58 -32.36
N LEU A 377 -2.83 11.33 -32.11
CA LEU A 377 -3.39 9.99 -31.97
C LEU A 377 -3.48 9.28 -33.33
N LYS A 378 -3.15 7.97 -33.34
CA LYS A 378 -3.07 7.14 -34.56
C LYS A 378 -3.96 5.90 -34.54
N ASN A 379 -4.60 5.60 -33.41
CA ASN A 379 -5.43 4.42 -33.24
C ASN A 379 -6.86 4.75 -33.68
N GLU A 380 -7.64 3.74 -34.08
CA GLU A 380 -9.06 3.92 -34.44
C GLU A 380 -9.89 4.28 -33.20
N VAL A 381 -9.83 3.46 -32.14
CA VAL A 381 -10.44 3.79 -30.84
C VAL A 381 -9.43 4.50 -29.95
N ASN A 382 -9.85 5.62 -29.37
CA ASN A 382 -9.02 6.42 -28.47
C ASN A 382 -9.75 6.69 -27.16
N LEU A 383 -9.23 6.13 -26.06
CA LEU A 383 -9.58 6.53 -24.70
C LEU A 383 -8.41 7.34 -24.13
N ILE A 384 -8.68 8.57 -23.71
CA ILE A 384 -7.68 9.50 -23.15
C ILE A 384 -8.16 10.11 -21.84
N ALA A 385 -7.21 10.56 -21.03
CA ALA A 385 -7.46 11.45 -19.90
C ALA A 385 -6.66 12.73 -20.08
N ILE A 386 -7.29 13.88 -19.85
CA ILE A 386 -6.72 15.20 -20.10
C ILE A 386 -7.00 16.15 -18.93
N ASN A 387 -6.04 17.02 -18.62
CA ASN A 387 -6.16 18.06 -17.59
C ASN A 387 -5.34 19.29 -18.04
N THR A 388 -6.02 20.30 -18.58
CA THR A 388 -5.39 21.51 -19.11
C THR A 388 -4.79 22.37 -18.00
N ARG A 389 -5.50 22.53 -16.87
CA ARG A 389 -5.01 23.23 -15.68
C ARG A 389 -3.66 22.72 -15.14
N ARG A 390 -3.33 21.45 -15.35
CA ARG A 390 -2.05 20.83 -14.95
C ARG A 390 -1.13 20.52 -16.15
N ASN A 391 -1.49 20.99 -17.36
CA ASN A 391 -0.80 20.75 -18.63
C ASN A 391 -0.32 19.29 -18.81
N TRP A 392 -1.25 18.33 -18.75
CA TRP A 392 -0.95 16.95 -19.14
C TRP A 392 -2.15 16.20 -19.73
N TRP A 393 -1.84 15.22 -20.57
CA TRP A 393 -2.76 14.20 -21.02
C TRP A 393 -2.10 12.81 -21.04
N ARG A 394 -2.91 11.76 -21.12
CA ARG A 394 -2.48 10.36 -21.15
C ARG A 394 -3.44 9.55 -22.02
N GLN A 395 -2.91 8.60 -22.78
CA GLN A 395 -3.67 7.62 -23.56
C GLN A 395 -3.88 6.32 -22.76
N TYR A 396 -4.96 5.62 -23.03
CA TYR A 396 -5.15 4.22 -22.65
C TYR A 396 -4.67 3.31 -23.78
N GLU A 397 -3.89 2.31 -23.42
CA GLU A 397 -3.33 1.29 -24.31
C GLU A 397 -3.64 -0.07 -23.64
N GLY A 398 -4.60 -0.83 -24.18
CA GLY A 398 -5.12 -2.03 -23.54
C GLY A 398 -6.33 -2.66 -24.26
N ASP A 399 -6.95 -3.65 -23.64
CA ASP A 399 -7.98 -4.53 -24.21
C ASP A 399 -9.43 -3.99 -24.10
N PHE A 400 -9.61 -2.82 -23.47
CA PHE A 400 -10.92 -2.23 -23.14
C PHE A 400 -11.84 -3.19 -22.36
N SER A 401 -11.29 -4.01 -21.46
CA SER A 401 -12.11 -4.74 -20.48
C SER A 401 -12.40 -3.89 -19.24
N LEU A 402 -13.53 -4.13 -18.58
CA LEU A 402 -13.98 -3.39 -17.39
C LEU A 402 -12.88 -3.26 -16.32
N ALA A 403 -12.13 -4.34 -16.08
CA ALA A 403 -11.08 -4.37 -15.06
C ALA A 403 -9.82 -3.57 -15.47
N SER A 404 -9.41 -3.60 -16.73
CA SER A 404 -8.22 -2.86 -17.19
C SER A 404 -8.50 -1.36 -17.33
N VAL A 405 -9.71 -0.99 -17.76
CA VAL A 405 -10.19 0.40 -17.78
C VAL A 405 -10.34 0.93 -16.35
N GLU A 406 -10.90 0.15 -15.41
CA GLU A 406 -10.98 0.57 -14.00
C GLU A 406 -9.59 0.81 -13.40
N ASN A 407 -8.65 -0.13 -13.59
CA ASN A 407 -7.28 0.02 -13.09
C ASN A 407 -6.57 1.25 -13.68
N TRP A 408 -6.83 1.62 -14.94
CA TRP A 408 -6.25 2.80 -15.57
C TRP A 408 -6.88 4.11 -15.05
N ILE A 409 -8.21 4.17 -14.87
CA ILE A 409 -8.91 5.31 -14.25
C ILE A 409 -8.47 5.49 -12.79
N ASP A 410 -8.35 4.40 -12.03
CA ASP A 410 -7.83 4.42 -10.67
C ASP A 410 -6.38 4.93 -10.65
N ALA A 411 -5.50 4.45 -11.54
CA ALA A 411 -4.13 4.97 -11.66
C ALA A 411 -4.09 6.48 -11.95
N ILE A 412 -4.98 6.99 -12.82
CA ILE A 412 -5.12 8.44 -13.07
C ILE A 412 -5.56 9.17 -11.81
N ARG A 413 -6.48 8.61 -11.01
CA ARG A 413 -6.92 9.18 -9.73
C ARG A 413 -5.80 9.21 -8.69
N MET A 414 -4.94 8.21 -8.66
CA MET A 414 -3.73 8.19 -7.82
C MET A 414 -2.60 9.09 -8.37
N GLY A 415 -2.75 9.61 -9.61
CA GLY A 415 -1.75 10.43 -10.27
C GLY A 415 -0.57 9.65 -10.86
N GLU A 416 -0.73 8.35 -11.06
CA GLU A 416 0.29 7.40 -11.50
C GLU A 416 0.41 7.30 -13.04
N GLY A 417 1.54 6.75 -13.50
CA GLY A 417 1.83 6.50 -14.92
C GLY A 417 2.38 7.71 -15.69
N ALA A 418 2.86 7.42 -16.90
CA ALA A 418 3.46 8.41 -17.80
C ALA A 418 2.42 9.45 -18.29
N LYS A 419 2.85 10.71 -18.39
CA LYS A 419 2.03 11.85 -18.77
C LYS A 419 2.72 12.61 -19.90
N LYS A 420 1.98 12.89 -20.97
CA LYS A 420 2.43 13.70 -22.11
C LYS A 420 2.02 15.15 -21.85
N LYS A 421 2.85 16.15 -22.20
CA LYS A 421 2.44 17.56 -22.20
C LYS A 421 1.34 17.77 -23.25
N ILE A 422 0.45 18.73 -23.02
CA ILE A 422 -0.57 19.12 -23.99
C ILE A 422 0.09 20.07 -25.01
N PRO A 423 -0.08 19.85 -26.33
CA PRO A 423 0.39 20.77 -27.35
C PRO A 423 -0.32 22.13 -27.29
N GLU A 424 0.39 23.17 -27.69
CA GLU A 424 -0.16 24.52 -27.84
C GLU A 424 -1.26 24.53 -28.91
N GLY A 425 -2.37 25.24 -28.64
CA GLY A 425 -3.58 25.22 -29.47
C GLY A 425 -4.68 24.23 -29.06
N VAL A 426 -4.45 23.34 -28.08
CA VAL A 426 -5.51 22.47 -27.52
C VAL A 426 -6.32 23.15 -26.41
N VAL A 427 -5.76 24.19 -25.77
CA VAL A 427 -6.46 25.01 -24.79
C VAL A 427 -7.15 26.15 -25.53
N VAL A 428 -8.48 26.21 -25.47
CA VAL A 428 -9.25 27.35 -26.00
C VAL A 428 -9.18 28.48 -24.98
N GLU A 429 -8.31 29.46 -25.23
CA GLU A 429 -8.42 30.76 -24.57
C GLU A 429 -9.60 31.54 -25.16
N LYS A 430 -10.43 32.12 -24.29
CA LYS A 430 -11.62 32.85 -24.71
C LYS A 430 -11.22 34.26 -25.15
N THR A 431 -11.13 34.47 -26.46
CA THR A 431 -10.82 35.77 -27.06
C THR A 431 -11.90 36.79 -26.73
N GLU A 432 -11.65 37.68 -25.77
CA GLU A 432 -12.44 38.91 -25.60
C GLU A 432 -12.07 39.89 -26.72
N ALA A 433 -12.81 39.85 -27.83
CA ALA A 433 -12.65 40.78 -28.95
C ALA A 433 -14.01 41.28 -29.46
N ALA A 434 -14.32 42.52 -29.08
CA ALA A 434 -15.18 43.48 -29.77
C ALA A 434 -16.56 43.02 -30.33
N GLU A 435 -17.63 43.35 -29.59
CA GLU A 435 -18.85 43.89 -30.21
C GLU A 435 -18.90 45.41 -30.01
N LYS A 436 -18.69 46.19 -31.09
CA LYS A 436 -18.93 47.65 -31.10
C LYS A 436 -19.40 48.15 -32.48
N SER A 437 -20.67 47.93 -32.77
CA SER A 437 -21.48 48.60 -33.80
C SER A 437 -22.93 48.27 -33.45
N THR A 438 -23.96 49.13 -33.51
CA THR A 438 -24.17 50.52 -33.96
C THR A 438 -25.40 51.04 -33.14
N GLN A 439 -25.83 52.29 -33.01
CA GLN A 439 -25.81 53.51 -33.84
C GLN A 439 -26.33 54.70 -33.00
N ALA A 440 -25.93 55.96 -33.27
CA ALA A 440 -26.76 57.21 -33.22
C ALA A 440 -25.99 58.51 -32.87
N THR A 441 -26.06 59.48 -33.81
CA THR A 441 -26.11 60.96 -33.66
C THR A 441 -25.04 61.78 -32.91
N ASP A 442 -24.47 62.72 -33.68
CA ASP A 442 -23.82 64.03 -33.40
C ASP A 442 -24.53 64.98 -32.40
N PRO A 443 -23.92 66.13 -31.98
CA PRO A 443 -22.69 66.78 -32.50
C PRO A 443 -21.62 67.24 -31.46
N GLU A 444 -20.52 67.74 -32.01
CA GLU A 444 -19.48 68.65 -31.45
C GLU A 444 -20.07 70.00 -30.90
N PRO A 445 -19.31 70.92 -30.22
CA PRO A 445 -17.95 71.36 -30.63
C PRO A 445 -16.91 71.84 -29.56
N GLU A 446 -15.67 72.02 -30.07
CA GLU A 446 -14.79 73.20 -29.91
C GLU A 446 -13.76 73.41 -28.74
N ILE A 447 -12.69 74.16 -29.12
CA ILE A 447 -11.68 74.96 -28.36
C ILE A 447 -10.37 74.30 -27.84
N GLU A 448 -9.29 74.47 -28.64
CA GLU A 448 -7.96 75.12 -28.36
C GLU A 448 -7.14 74.84 -27.04
N THR A 449 -5.81 75.06 -26.93
CA THR A 449 -4.73 75.52 -27.86
C THR A 449 -3.32 75.03 -27.41
N ASP A 450 -2.38 74.98 -28.36
CA ASP A 450 -0.92 75.31 -28.33
C ASP A 450 0.10 74.87 -27.23
N GLY A 451 1.39 74.87 -27.62
CA GLY A 451 2.51 75.18 -26.70
C GLY A 451 3.68 74.17 -26.51
N PRO A 452 4.59 73.96 -27.50
CA PRO A 452 5.79 73.12 -27.35
C PRO A 452 7.10 73.92 -27.11
N LYS A 453 8.14 73.28 -26.54
CA LYS A 453 9.61 73.51 -26.69
C LYS A 453 10.41 72.84 -25.54
N GLU A 454 11.67 72.38 -25.67
CA GLU A 454 12.51 72.08 -26.85
C GLU A 454 13.63 71.06 -26.47
N ALA A 455 14.41 70.59 -27.46
CA ALA A 455 15.51 69.60 -27.32
C ALA A 455 16.68 70.07 -26.40
N LYS A 456 17.62 69.22 -25.98
CA LYS A 456 18.75 68.62 -26.77
C LYS A 456 19.61 67.66 -25.90
N THR A 457 20.54 66.81 -26.37
CA THR A 457 20.82 66.12 -27.67
C THR A 457 22.11 65.26 -27.50
N GLU A 458 22.12 64.00 -28.01
CA GLU A 458 23.31 63.13 -28.26
C GLU A 458 24.22 62.79 -27.03
N VAL A 459 25.23 61.90 -27.04
CA VAL A 459 25.99 61.18 -28.10
C VAL A 459 26.23 59.70 -27.70
N GLU A 460 26.33 58.79 -28.67
CA GLU A 460 26.72 57.36 -28.51
C GLU A 460 28.24 57.14 -28.70
N THR A 461 28.84 56.09 -28.12
CA THR A 461 29.64 55.06 -28.87
C THR A 461 30.25 53.97 -27.96
N GLU A 462 29.97 52.72 -28.32
CA GLU A 462 30.88 51.56 -28.54
C GLU A 462 32.27 51.48 -27.87
N ALA A 463 32.56 50.29 -27.28
CA ALA A 463 33.65 49.41 -27.72
C ALA A 463 33.54 48.00 -27.07
N GLU A 464 33.84 46.93 -27.83
CA GLU A 464 34.03 45.56 -27.32
C GLU A 464 35.53 45.22 -27.23
N ILE A 465 35.88 44.15 -26.47
CA ILE A 465 36.76 43.01 -26.87
C ILE A 465 37.12 42.14 -25.64
N GLU A 466 37.58 40.92 -25.90
CA GLU A 466 37.60 39.76 -24.99
C GLU A 466 38.85 39.63 -24.08
N SER A 467 38.76 38.62 -23.20
CA SER A 467 39.81 37.60 -22.89
C SER A 467 40.67 37.70 -21.61
N GLU A 468 40.69 36.53 -20.95
CA GLU A 468 41.72 35.90 -20.08
C GLU A 468 42.22 36.53 -18.77
N THR A 469 42.62 35.62 -17.87
CA THR A 469 43.16 35.84 -16.52
C THR A 469 44.68 35.86 -16.50
N PRO A 470 45.28 36.53 -15.50
CA PRO A 470 46.45 35.96 -14.82
C PRO A 470 46.27 35.88 -13.29
N ALA A 471 47.27 35.32 -12.60
CA ALA A 471 47.19 34.89 -11.20
C ALA A 471 48.40 35.34 -10.34
N GLU A 472 48.36 34.94 -9.06
CA GLU A 472 49.50 34.68 -8.14
C GLU A 472 50.46 35.79 -7.69
N ALA A 473 50.84 35.72 -6.39
CA ALA A 473 52.21 35.81 -5.83
C ALA A 473 52.17 36.05 -4.29
N GLU A 474 53.05 35.53 -3.42
CA GLU A 474 53.90 34.32 -3.48
C GLU A 474 54.56 34.02 -2.09
N ALA A 475 55.29 32.90 -1.99
CA ALA A 475 56.32 32.54 -0.99
C ALA A 475 55.86 32.27 0.49
N GLU A 476 56.60 31.52 1.32
CA GLU A 476 57.82 30.69 1.10
C GLU A 476 57.72 29.34 1.86
N ALA A 477 58.78 28.52 1.90
CA ALA A 477 58.71 27.08 2.26
C ALA A 477 59.98 26.51 2.93
N LYS A 478 59.88 25.37 3.65
CA LYS A 478 61.00 24.41 3.74
C LYS A 478 60.66 22.98 4.20
N THR A 479 61.32 22.02 3.56
CA THR A 479 61.41 20.56 3.83
C THR A 479 62.84 20.24 4.37
N PRO A 480 63.24 18.99 4.80
CA PRO A 480 63.17 17.73 4.02
C PRO A 480 62.99 16.39 4.82
N GLU A 481 63.04 15.28 4.06
CA GLU A 481 63.18 13.86 4.46
C GLU A 481 64.67 13.49 4.77
N PRO A 482 65.10 12.26 5.21
CA PRO A 482 65.00 10.99 4.42
C PRO A 482 65.00 9.59 5.14
N GLU A 483 64.53 8.57 4.40
CA GLU A 483 65.04 7.17 4.16
C GLU A 483 65.44 6.10 5.25
N ALA A 484 65.09 4.84 4.90
CA ALA A 484 65.80 3.55 5.04
C ALA A 484 65.68 2.59 6.27
N GLU A 485 65.68 1.27 5.96
CA GLU A 485 65.70 0.09 6.86
C GLU A 485 67.15 -0.44 7.08
N PRO A 486 67.45 -1.40 8.02
CA PRO A 486 67.19 -2.85 7.76
C PRO A 486 67.04 -3.83 8.98
N VAL A 487 66.49 -5.02 8.69
CA VAL A 487 66.83 -6.40 9.17
C VAL A 487 67.44 -6.66 10.58
N ALA A 488 66.82 -7.56 11.37
CA ALA A 488 67.49 -8.60 12.17
C ALA A 488 66.53 -9.73 12.67
N GLU A 489 67.02 -10.96 12.75
CA GLU A 489 66.36 -12.13 13.39
C GLU A 489 66.83 -12.33 14.85
N SER A 490 66.07 -13.09 15.64
CA SER A 490 66.66 -14.06 16.60
C SER A 490 65.63 -15.10 17.09
N GLU A 491 66.06 -16.35 17.17
CA GLU A 491 65.29 -17.50 17.68
C GLU A 491 65.44 -17.64 19.20
N ALA A 492 64.43 -18.22 19.90
CA ALA A 492 64.63 -18.89 21.21
C ALA A 492 63.41 -19.71 21.70
N GLU A 493 63.16 -20.87 21.10
CA GLU A 493 62.76 -22.05 21.89
C GLU A 493 64.04 -22.83 22.30
N PRO A 494 64.01 -23.87 23.16
CA PRO A 494 62.94 -24.37 24.02
C PRO A 494 63.36 -24.49 25.51
N LYS A 495 62.44 -24.94 26.38
CA LYS A 495 62.80 -25.92 27.43
C LYS A 495 61.63 -26.77 27.92
N THR A 496 61.76 -28.07 27.72
CA THR A 496 60.85 -29.12 28.20
C THR A 496 61.07 -29.47 29.67
N LYS A 497 60.03 -29.97 30.34
CA LYS A 497 60.13 -31.07 31.32
C LYS A 497 58.77 -31.70 31.62
N GLU A 498 58.80 -33.03 31.75
CA GLU A 498 57.90 -33.96 32.49
C GLU A 498 56.40 -33.57 32.66
N GLU A 499 55.42 -34.30 32.12
CA GLU A 499 55.10 -35.74 32.27
C GLU A 499 54.82 -36.17 33.73
N ILE A 500 53.55 -36.50 34.03
CA ILE A 500 53.07 -37.67 34.82
C ILE A 500 51.55 -37.81 34.62
N LYS A 501 51.19 -38.49 33.52
CA LYS A 501 50.41 -39.74 33.41
C LYS A 501 49.60 -40.29 34.63
N HIS A 502 48.58 -41.12 34.32
CA HIS A 502 47.73 -41.96 35.21
C HIS A 502 46.61 -41.21 35.99
N GLU A 503 45.42 -41.76 36.26
CA GLU A 503 44.81 -43.09 35.93
C GLU A 503 43.29 -43.00 35.64
N GLU A 504 42.60 -44.14 35.50
CA GLU A 504 41.17 -44.30 35.20
C GLU A 504 40.20 -43.77 36.27
N LEU A 505 39.06 -43.20 35.84
CA LEU A 505 37.71 -43.78 36.04
C LEU A 505 36.60 -43.00 35.28
#